data_AF-A0A832J4H4-F1
#
_entry.id   AF-A0A832J4H4-F1
#
_cell.length_a   1.000
_cell.length_b   1.000
_cell.length_c   1.000
_cell.angle_alpha   90.00
_cell.angle_beta   90.00
_cell.angle_gamma   90.00
#
_symmetry.space_group_name_H-M   'P 1'
#
loop_
_entity.id
_entity.type
_entity.pdbx_description
1 polymer ?
#
loop_
_entity_poly.entity_id
_entity_poly.type
_entity_poly.pdbx_seq_one_letter_code
_entity_poly.pdbx_strand_id
1 'polypeptide(L)'
;MEVDPPKATRAWVLHPEFKSDAARRNADAALQEAVALAEALPEMEIVGAEVVPLRAARAGVLFGKGKIAELKARFATEEIELVLIDGPLTPVQQRNLEKEWNVKILDRTGLILEIFSDRARTREGVLQVEMAALSYQRTRLVRAWTHLERQRGG
;
A
#
# COMPACT_ATOMS: atom_id res chain seq x y z
N MET A 1 -32.33 7.89 11.23
CA MET A 1 -31.69 6.95 10.30
C MET A 1 -30.26 6.81 10.80
N GLU A 2 -29.98 5.71 11.47
CA GLU A 2 -28.66 5.41 12.03
C GLU A 2 -27.74 5.17 10.83
N VAL A 3 -26.78 6.07 10.61
CA VAL A 3 -25.81 5.93 9.53
C VAL A 3 -24.78 4.95 10.06
N ASP A 4 -24.72 3.76 9.47
CA ASP A 4 -23.67 2.78 9.78
C ASP A 4 -22.32 3.48 9.67
N PRO A 5 -21.41 3.33 10.66
CA PRO A 5 -20.09 3.94 10.57
C PRO A 5 -19.37 3.46 9.30
N PRO A 6 -18.55 4.30 8.67
CA PRO A 6 -17.82 3.90 7.47
C PRO A 6 -16.99 2.64 7.78
N LYS A 7 -17.20 1.59 7.00
CA LYS A 7 -16.48 0.31 7.17
C LYS A 7 -14.98 0.56 6.99
N ALA A 8 -14.17 0.11 7.94
CA ALA A 8 -12.72 0.19 7.85
C ALA A 8 -12.22 -0.56 6.60
N THR A 9 -11.25 0.02 5.89
CA THR A 9 -10.65 -0.61 4.71
C THR A 9 -9.81 -1.80 5.16
N ARG A 10 -10.17 -2.99 4.70
CA ARG A 10 -9.44 -4.23 5.00
C ARG A 10 -8.13 -4.26 4.21
N ALA A 11 -7.02 -4.26 4.93
CA ALA A 11 -5.70 -4.16 4.34
C ALA A 11 -4.77 -5.30 4.73
N TRP A 12 -3.86 -5.62 3.81
CA TRP A 12 -2.79 -6.59 4.02
C TRP A 12 -1.42 -5.95 3.77
N VAL A 13 -0.45 -6.21 4.65
CA VAL A 13 0.91 -5.67 4.54
C VAL A 13 1.88 -6.73 4.03
N LEU A 14 2.62 -6.42 2.97
CA LEU A 14 3.68 -7.26 2.44
C LEU A 14 5.03 -6.56 2.61
N HIS A 15 5.99 -7.24 3.23
CA HIS A 15 7.40 -6.79 3.26
C HIS A 15 8.25 -7.63 2.30
N PRO A 16 8.65 -7.10 1.12
CA PRO A 16 9.51 -7.84 0.19
C PRO A 16 10.96 -7.87 0.69
N GLU A 17 11.46 -9.05 1.05
CA GLU A 17 12.82 -9.23 1.56
C GLU A 17 13.76 -9.73 0.44
N PHE A 18 14.78 -8.96 0.09
CA PHE A 18 15.75 -9.35 -0.95
C PHE A 18 16.95 -10.07 -0.35
N LYS A 19 17.25 -11.28 -0.84
CA LYS A 19 18.36 -12.12 -0.34
C LYS A 19 19.76 -11.49 -0.41
N SER A 20 19.98 -10.51 -1.28
CA SER A 20 21.26 -9.81 -1.40
C SER A 20 21.51 -8.78 -0.31
N ASP A 21 20.50 -8.46 0.50
CA ASP A 21 20.54 -7.40 1.49
C ASP A 21 20.85 -7.96 2.90
N ALA A 22 21.97 -8.69 3.00
CA ALA A 22 22.43 -9.34 4.24
C ALA A 22 22.77 -8.36 5.39
N ALA A 23 22.71 -7.05 5.13
CA ALA A 23 23.06 -5.98 6.06
C ALA A 23 21.84 -5.26 6.69
N ARG A 24 20.60 -5.64 6.36
CA ARG A 24 19.41 -4.93 6.84
C ARG A 24 18.71 -5.68 7.96
N ARG A 25 18.20 -4.89 8.90
CA ARG A 25 17.31 -5.20 10.03
C ARG A 25 16.54 -6.51 9.87
N ASN A 26 16.40 -7.27 10.96
CA ASN A 26 15.54 -8.45 11.04
C ASN A 26 14.22 -8.18 10.27
N ALA A 27 13.93 -9.00 9.24
CA ALA A 27 12.79 -8.79 8.35
C ALA A 27 11.46 -8.71 9.11
N ASP A 28 11.37 -9.40 10.25
CA ASP A 28 10.21 -9.30 11.14
C ASP A 28 10.09 -7.89 11.72
N ALA A 29 11.20 -7.30 12.19
CA ALA A 29 11.19 -5.93 12.70
C ALA A 29 10.84 -4.90 11.61
N ALA A 30 11.27 -5.12 10.38
CA ALA A 30 10.91 -4.27 9.25
C ALA A 30 9.41 -4.40 8.89
N LEU A 31 8.87 -5.62 8.90
CA LEU A 31 7.43 -5.84 8.73
C LEU A 31 6.61 -5.16 9.83
N GLN A 32 7.04 -5.27 11.10
CA GLN A 32 6.37 -4.60 12.21
C GLN A 32 6.40 -3.08 12.08
N GLU A 33 7.51 -2.50 11.59
CA GLU A 33 7.58 -1.08 11.26
C GLU A 33 6.54 -0.70 10.18
N ALA A 34 6.44 -1.51 9.11
CA ALA A 34 5.49 -1.26 8.03
C ALA A 34 4.03 -1.35 8.51
N VAL A 35 3.72 -2.30 9.39
CA VAL A 35 2.40 -2.42 10.03
C VAL A 35 2.11 -1.19 10.88
N ALA A 36 3.04 -0.76 11.74
CA ALA A 36 2.86 0.43 12.58
C ALA A 36 2.67 1.72 11.74
N LEU A 37 3.34 1.83 10.59
CA LEU A 37 3.10 2.92 9.65
C LEU A 37 1.70 2.84 9.02
N ALA A 38 1.23 1.65 8.67
CA ALA A 38 -0.10 1.44 8.10
C ALA A 38 -1.22 1.80 9.11
N GLU A 39 -1.05 1.40 10.37
CA GLU A 39 -1.96 1.70 11.48
C GLU A 39 -2.03 3.20 11.81
N ALA A 40 -1.04 3.99 11.37
CA ALA A 40 -1.05 5.43 11.54
C ALA A 40 -2.10 6.15 10.66
N LEU A 41 -2.68 5.47 9.66
CA LEU A 41 -3.80 5.96 8.88
C LEU A 41 -5.14 5.63 9.56
N PRO A 42 -6.09 6.58 9.61
CA PRO A 42 -7.42 6.30 10.14
C PRO A 42 -8.18 5.33 9.21
N GLU A 43 -9.12 4.58 9.80
CA GLU A 43 -10.05 3.68 9.09
C GLU A 43 -9.36 2.53 8.33
N MET A 44 -8.18 2.10 8.78
CA MET A 44 -7.48 0.93 8.26
C MET A 44 -7.65 -0.26 9.21
N GLU A 45 -8.06 -1.42 8.67
CA GLU A 45 -8.06 -2.69 9.39
C GLU A 45 -6.95 -3.58 8.82
N ILE A 46 -5.86 -3.78 9.57
CA ILE A 46 -4.78 -4.69 9.15
C ILE A 46 -5.20 -6.12 9.44
N VAL A 47 -5.68 -6.82 8.40
CA VAL A 47 -6.16 -8.21 8.49
C VAL A 47 -4.99 -9.19 8.56
N GLY A 48 -3.85 -8.84 7.97
CA GLY A 48 -2.66 -9.67 8.02
C GLY A 48 -1.42 -8.98 7.47
N ALA A 49 -0.27 -9.56 7.78
CA ALA A 49 1.03 -9.07 7.37
C ALA A 49 1.99 -10.24 7.16
N GLU A 50 2.81 -10.21 6.12
CA GLU A 50 3.84 -11.24 5.92
C GLU A 50 5.10 -10.71 5.22
N VAL A 51 6.24 -11.31 5.59
CA VAL A 51 7.48 -11.16 4.83
C VAL A 51 7.42 -12.05 3.59
N VAL A 52 7.80 -11.49 2.45
CA VAL A 52 7.84 -12.19 1.16
C VAL A 52 9.28 -12.26 0.65
N PRO A 53 9.96 -13.41 0.80
CA PRO A 53 11.33 -13.57 0.32
C PRO A 53 11.42 -13.49 -1.21
N LEU A 54 12.30 -12.62 -1.71
CA LEU A 54 12.57 -12.39 -3.12
C LEU A 54 14.04 -12.65 -3.44
N ARG A 55 14.28 -13.36 -4.55
CA ARG A 55 15.62 -13.48 -5.13
C ARG A 55 16.04 -12.21 -5.87
N ALA A 56 15.10 -11.59 -6.58
CA ALA A 56 15.27 -10.36 -7.34
C ALA A 56 13.89 -9.76 -7.65
N ALA A 57 13.83 -8.43 -7.80
CA ALA A 57 12.60 -7.74 -8.20
C ALA A 57 12.30 -8.00 -9.68
N ARG A 58 11.06 -8.39 -10.00
CA ARG A 58 10.61 -8.50 -11.40
C ARG A 58 10.03 -7.19 -11.88
N ALA A 59 10.46 -6.73 -13.06
CA ALA A 59 10.01 -5.46 -13.66
C ALA A 59 8.48 -5.37 -13.86
N GLY A 60 7.83 -6.53 -14.09
CA GLY A 60 6.39 -6.60 -14.36
C GLY A 60 5.50 -6.57 -13.12
N VAL A 61 5.68 -7.48 -12.16
CA VAL A 61 4.75 -7.70 -11.03
C VAL A 61 5.47 -7.86 -9.68
N LEU A 62 6.73 -7.43 -9.55
CA LEU A 62 7.59 -7.56 -8.37
C LEU A 62 7.86 -9.03 -7.93
N PHE A 63 6.81 -9.77 -7.59
CA PHE A 63 6.79 -11.16 -7.14
C PHE A 63 6.80 -12.17 -8.31
N GLY A 64 6.93 -13.46 -7.98
CA GLY A 64 6.82 -14.56 -8.95
C GLY A 64 5.40 -15.06 -9.13
N LYS A 65 5.10 -15.69 -10.27
CA LYS A 65 3.75 -16.18 -10.62
C LYS A 65 3.09 -17.04 -9.53
N GLY A 66 3.85 -17.95 -8.91
CA GLY A 66 3.33 -18.78 -7.82
C GLY A 66 2.87 -17.96 -6.61
N LYS A 67 3.70 -17.00 -6.17
CA LYS A 67 3.36 -16.10 -5.06
C LYS A 67 2.22 -15.15 -5.42
N ILE A 68 2.15 -14.68 -6.67
CA ILE A 68 1.00 -13.89 -7.16
C ILE A 68 -0.31 -14.68 -7.01
N ALA A 69 -0.35 -15.94 -7.45
CA ALA A 69 -1.54 -16.78 -7.37
C ALA A 69 -1.93 -17.12 -5.92
N GLU A 70 -0.94 -17.43 -5.07
CA GLU A 70 -1.13 -17.69 -3.64
C GLU A 70 -1.75 -16.48 -2.93
N LEU A 71 -1.17 -15.29 -3.12
CA LEU A 71 -1.65 -14.05 -2.52
C LEU A 71 -3.03 -13.66 -3.07
N LYS A 72 -3.28 -13.86 -4.36
CA LYS A 72 -4.60 -13.61 -4.96
C LYS A 72 -5.70 -14.39 -4.24
N ALA A 73 -5.49 -15.69 -4.02
CA ALA A 73 -6.46 -16.54 -3.35
C ALA A 73 -6.68 -16.09 -1.90
N ARG A 74 -5.59 -15.75 -1.19
CA ARG A 74 -5.65 -15.22 0.18
C ARG A 74 -6.43 -13.92 0.25
N PHE A 75 -6.12 -12.94 -0.60
CA PHE A 75 -6.79 -11.64 -0.61
C PHE A 75 -8.28 -11.76 -0.95
N ALA A 76 -8.65 -12.68 -1.85
CA ALA A 76 -10.05 -12.95 -2.14
C ALA A 76 -10.80 -13.59 -0.95
N THR A 77 -10.12 -14.48 -0.21
CA THR A 77 -10.72 -15.20 0.93
C THR A 77 -10.90 -14.28 2.14
N GLU A 78 -9.91 -13.41 2.40
CA GLU A 78 -9.89 -12.48 3.52
C GLU A 78 -10.59 -11.14 3.22
N GLU A 79 -11.18 -11.01 2.01
CA GLU A 79 -11.85 -9.80 1.53
C GLU A 79 -10.97 -8.54 1.61
N ILE A 80 -9.72 -8.64 1.15
CA ILE A 80 -8.76 -7.54 1.20
C ILE A 80 -9.07 -6.53 0.09
N GLU A 81 -9.17 -5.26 0.49
CA GLU A 81 -9.49 -4.14 -0.40
C GLU A 81 -8.23 -3.32 -0.77
N LEU A 82 -7.22 -3.34 0.10
CA LEU A 82 -5.95 -2.65 -0.07
C LEU A 82 -4.76 -3.55 0.28
N VAL A 83 -3.74 -3.58 -0.57
CA VAL A 83 -2.47 -4.24 -0.25
C VAL A 83 -1.37 -3.20 -0.17
N LEU A 84 -0.69 -3.18 0.97
CA LEU A 84 0.44 -2.31 1.28
C LEU A 84 1.73 -3.04 0.97
N ILE A 85 2.55 -2.47 0.08
CA ILE A 85 3.88 -3.00 -0.22
C ILE A 85 4.92 -2.14 0.49
N ASP A 86 5.65 -2.73 1.44
CA ASP A 86 6.75 -2.06 2.15
C ASP A 86 8.01 -1.96 1.28
N GLY A 87 7.96 -1.03 0.35
CA GLY A 87 9.02 -0.71 -0.58
C GLY A 87 8.48 0.13 -1.74
N PRO A 88 9.34 0.74 -2.57
CA PRO A 88 8.88 1.45 -3.75
C PRO A 88 8.42 0.47 -4.83
N LEU A 89 7.33 0.81 -5.52
CA LEU A 89 6.91 0.12 -6.75
C LEU A 89 7.18 1.00 -7.96
N THR A 90 7.47 0.41 -9.11
CA THR A 90 7.34 1.15 -10.37
C THR A 90 5.86 1.29 -10.75
N PRO A 91 5.47 2.29 -11.56
CA PRO A 91 4.08 2.41 -12.02
C PRO A 91 3.56 1.16 -12.73
N VAL A 92 4.44 0.47 -13.48
CA VAL A 92 4.09 -0.77 -14.17
C VAL A 92 3.86 -1.92 -13.17
N GLN A 93 4.71 -2.03 -12.14
CA GLN A 93 4.52 -3.03 -11.09
C GLN A 93 3.19 -2.83 -10.36
N GLN A 94 2.90 -1.61 -9.92
CA GLN A 94 1.65 -1.30 -9.24
C GLN A 94 0.44 -1.67 -10.10
N ARG A 95 0.37 -1.15 -11.33
CA ARG A 95 -0.77 -1.41 -12.24
C ARG A 95 -0.97 -2.91 -12.48
N ASN A 96 0.10 -3.65 -12.70
CA ASN A 96 -0.02 -5.07 -12.99
C ASN A 96 -0.43 -5.85 -11.74
N LEU A 97 0.08 -5.51 -10.55
CA LEU A 97 -0.35 -6.11 -9.28
C LEU A 97 -1.83 -5.86 -9.02
N GLU A 98 -2.30 -4.62 -9.18
CA GLU A 98 -3.72 -4.28 -9.05
C GLU A 98 -4.59 -5.10 -10.00
N LYS A 99 -4.14 -5.29 -11.25
CA LYS A 99 -4.84 -6.12 -12.24
C LYS A 99 -4.85 -7.60 -11.88
N GLU A 100 -3.73 -8.14 -11.43
CA GLU A 100 -3.60 -9.56 -11.09
C GLU A 100 -4.45 -9.92 -9.88
N TRP A 101 -4.46 -9.06 -8.85
CA TRP A 101 -5.17 -9.31 -7.60
C TRP A 101 -6.59 -8.78 -7.59
N ASN A 102 -6.93 -7.81 -8.45
CA ASN A 102 -8.18 -7.06 -8.38
C ASN A 102 -8.36 -6.35 -7.03
N VAL A 103 -7.25 -5.86 -6.47
CA VAL A 103 -7.15 -5.17 -5.18
C VAL A 103 -6.33 -3.89 -5.38
N LYS A 104 -6.63 -2.82 -4.64
CA LYS A 104 -5.84 -1.59 -4.70
C LYS A 104 -4.45 -1.81 -4.12
N ILE A 105 -3.47 -1.07 -4.63
CA ILE A 105 -2.09 -1.15 -4.14
C ILE A 105 -1.63 0.21 -3.66
N LEU A 106 -1.03 0.23 -2.47
CA LEU A 106 -0.33 1.39 -1.93
C LEU A 106 1.10 0.98 -1.59
N ASP A 107 2.07 1.62 -2.23
CA ASP A 107 3.49 1.40 -1.91
C ASP A 107 3.92 2.31 -0.75
N ARG A 108 5.13 2.10 -0.23
CA ARG A 108 5.62 2.85 0.94
C ARG A 108 5.60 4.37 0.72
N THR A 109 5.94 4.82 -0.49
CA THR A 109 5.92 6.25 -0.82
C THR A 109 4.49 6.79 -0.77
N GLY A 110 3.53 6.06 -1.34
CA GLY A 110 2.12 6.41 -1.26
C GLY A 110 1.61 6.48 0.17
N LEU A 111 1.92 5.47 1.00
CA LEU A 111 1.55 5.44 2.42
C LEU A 111 2.04 6.68 3.18
N ILE A 112 3.31 7.05 3.00
CA ILE A 112 3.89 8.24 3.64
C ILE A 112 3.16 9.51 3.21
N LEU A 113 2.82 9.65 1.93
CA LEU A 113 2.09 10.80 1.41
C LEU A 113 0.67 10.88 2.00
N GLU A 114 -0.01 9.75 2.16
CA GLU A 114 -1.34 9.70 2.79
C GLU A 114 -1.26 10.09 4.28
N ILE A 115 -0.26 9.61 5.02
CA ILE A 115 -0.04 9.98 6.43
C ILE A 115 0.24 11.49 6.56
N PHE A 116 1.06 12.05 5.67
CA PHE A 116 1.33 13.49 5.68
C PHE A 116 0.11 14.31 5.26
N SER A 117 -0.70 13.80 4.33
CA SER A 117 -1.96 14.47 3.93
C SER A 117 -2.92 14.52 5.11
N ASP A 118 -3.07 13.41 5.83
CA ASP A 118 -3.90 13.33 7.04
C ASP A 118 -3.44 14.28 8.16
N ARG A 119 -2.13 14.53 8.27
CA ARG A 119 -1.53 15.33 9.35
C ARG A 119 -1.28 16.80 9.01
N ALA A 120 -1.30 17.19 7.74
CA ALA A 120 -1.04 18.58 7.35
C ALA A 120 -2.13 19.51 7.90
N ARG A 121 -1.72 20.61 8.57
CA ARG A 121 -2.65 21.58 9.18
C ARG A 121 -2.40 23.02 8.73
N THR A 122 -1.18 23.37 8.34
CA THR A 122 -0.85 24.71 7.83
C THR A 122 -1.05 24.77 6.33
N ARG A 123 -1.39 25.95 5.80
CA ARG A 123 -1.58 26.15 4.36
C ARG A 123 -0.33 25.77 3.55
N GLU A 124 0.85 26.14 4.04
CA GLU A 124 2.11 25.78 3.41
C GLU A 124 2.35 24.27 3.43
N GLY A 125 2.12 23.61 4.57
CA GLY A 125 2.28 22.16 4.70
C GLY A 125 1.34 21.38 3.77
N VAL A 126 0.07 21.80 3.70
CA VAL A 126 -0.92 21.21 2.77
C VAL A 126 -0.42 21.33 1.32
N LEU A 127 0.04 22.52 0.90
CA LEU A 127 0.55 22.72 -0.45
C LEU A 127 1.78 21.86 -0.76
N GLN A 128 2.72 21.71 0.18
CA GLN A 128 3.91 20.87 -0.02
C GLN A 128 3.54 19.40 -0.20
N VAL A 129 2.61 18.90 0.62
CA VAL A 129 2.14 17.52 0.52
C VAL A 129 1.37 17.31 -0.79
N GLU A 130 0.48 18.22 -1.17
CA GLU A 130 -0.24 18.16 -2.45
C GLU A 130 0.72 18.17 -3.65
N MET A 131 1.75 19.03 -3.64
CA MET A 131 2.76 19.05 -4.70
C MET A 131 3.51 17.71 -4.82
N ALA A 132 3.87 17.11 -3.69
CA ALA A 132 4.53 15.81 -3.66
C ALA A 132 3.58 14.69 -4.15
N ALA A 133 2.33 14.70 -3.71
CA ALA A 133 1.30 13.77 -4.15
C ALA A 133 1.03 13.86 -5.66
N LEU A 134 0.88 15.07 -6.21
CA LEU A 134 0.70 15.29 -7.65
C LEU A 134 1.92 14.80 -8.46
N SER A 135 3.13 15.03 -7.95
CA SER A 135 4.35 14.58 -8.61
C SER A 135 4.45 13.05 -8.63
N TYR A 136 4.09 12.41 -7.53
CA TYR A 136 4.02 10.95 -7.42
C TYR A 136 2.94 10.36 -8.35
N GLN A 137 1.73 10.93 -8.32
CA GLN A 137 0.58 10.50 -9.12
C GLN A 137 0.77 10.70 -10.62
N ARG A 138 1.53 11.71 -11.06
CA ARG A 138 1.77 12.01 -12.49
C ARG A 138 2.21 10.79 -13.29
N THR A 139 2.99 9.90 -12.66
CA THR A 139 3.52 8.70 -13.31
C THR A 139 2.61 7.48 -13.15
N ARG A 140 1.54 7.59 -12.36
CA ARG A 140 0.70 6.50 -11.84
C ARG A 140 -0.80 6.79 -12.00
N LEU A 141 -1.20 7.46 -13.09
CA LEU A 141 -2.57 7.94 -13.37
C LEU A 141 -3.69 6.87 -13.46
N VAL A 142 -3.46 5.66 -12.98
CA VAL A 142 -4.46 4.61 -12.83
C VAL A 142 -4.97 4.64 -11.39
N ARG A 143 -6.20 5.12 -11.20
CA ARG A 143 -7.02 5.08 -9.95
C ARG A 143 -6.21 4.97 -8.64
N ALA A 144 -5.43 6.00 -8.29
CA ALA A 144 -4.69 6.02 -7.04
C ALA A 144 -5.65 5.87 -5.86
N TRP A 145 -5.39 4.91 -4.96
CA TRP A 145 -6.06 4.88 -3.67
C TRP A 145 -5.70 6.18 -2.95
N THR A 146 -6.70 7.03 -2.73
CA THR A 146 -6.51 8.32 -2.07
C THR A 146 -7.59 8.50 -1.03
N HIS A 147 -7.26 9.19 0.06
CA HIS A 147 -8.26 9.73 0.98
C HIS A 147 -9.33 10.59 0.24
N LEU A 148 -8.98 11.18 -0.91
CA LEU A 148 -9.87 12.00 -1.74
C LEU A 148 -10.91 11.18 -2.53
N GLU A 149 -10.58 9.96 -3.00
CA GLU A 149 -11.55 9.03 -3.60
C GLU A 149 -12.60 8.60 -2.56
N ARG A 150 -12.22 8.46 -1.29
CA ARG A 150 -13.14 8.13 -0.18
C ARG A 150 -14.12 9.26 0.16
N GLN A 151 -13.69 10.53 0.12
CA GLN A 151 -14.58 11.67 0.39
C GLN A 151 -15.59 11.96 -0.75
N ARG A 152 -15.34 11.48 -1.97
CA ARG A 152 -16.22 11.70 -3.13
C ARG A 152 -17.29 10.62 -3.33
N GLY A 153 -17.22 9.50 -2.62
CA GLY A 153 -18.21 8.42 -2.70
C GLY A 153 -19.43 8.71 -1.82
N GLY A 154 -20.44 9.34 -2.42
CA GLY A 154 -21.83 9.35 -1.94
C GLY A 154 -22.74 8.65 -2.97
#